data_AF-A0A447PL70-F1
#
_entry.id   AF-A0A447PL70-F1
#
_cell.length_a   1.000
_cell.length_b   1.000
_cell.length_c   1.000
_cell.angle_alpha   90.00
_cell.angle_beta   90.00
_cell.angle_gamma   90.00
#
_symmetry.space_group_name_H-M   'P 1'
#
loop_
_entity.id
_entity.type
_entity.pdbx_description
1 polymer ?
#
loop_
_entity_poly.entity_id
_entity_poly.type
_entity_poly.pdbx_seq_one_letter_code
_entity_poly.pdbx_strand_id
1 'polypeptide(L)'
;MKGEFESRLKGLLEEAGRSPQPVILFVDEVHTLVGAGGASGTGDAANLLKPALARGTLRTIGATTWSEYKRHIEKDPALTRRFQVLQIAEPEEIPAMEMVRGLVDTLENTITY
;
A
#
# COMPACT_ATOMS: atom_id res chain seq x y z
N MET A 1 14.21 11.70 14.40
CA MET A 1 13.48 11.57 13.12
C MET A 1 13.18 10.10 12.75
N LYS A 2 14.16 9.20 12.59
CA LYS A 2 13.92 7.76 12.24
C LYS A 2 12.98 7.02 13.21
N GLY A 3 13.28 7.04 14.52
CA GLY A 3 12.46 6.35 15.53
C GLY A 3 11.07 6.95 15.74
N GLU A 4 10.84 8.19 15.28
CA GLU A 4 9.53 8.82 15.39
C GLU A 4 8.56 8.25 14.35
N PHE A 5 9.01 8.02 13.11
CA PHE A 5 8.22 7.35 12.09
C PHE A 5 7.85 5.93 12.51
N GLU A 6 8.82 5.15 12.97
CA GLU A 6 8.60 3.77 13.44
C GLU A 6 7.63 3.74 14.63
N SER A 7 7.78 4.65 15.59
CA SER A 7 6.87 4.78 16.73
C SER A 7 5.44 5.11 16.29
N ARG A 8 5.27 6.08 15.38
CA ARG A 8 3.97 6.45 14.81
C ARG A 8 3.33 5.28 14.05
N LEU A 9 4.10 4.58 13.20
CA LEU A 9 3.62 3.43 12.46
C LEU A 9 3.20 2.30 13.40
N LYS A 10 4.02 1.98 14.40
CA LYS A 10 3.68 0.98 15.41
C LYS A 10 2.40 1.34 16.15
N GLY A 11 2.26 2.60 16.59
CA GLY A 11 1.04 3.09 17.24
C GLY A 11 -0.19 2.92 16.36
N LEU A 12 -0.09 3.31 15.09
CA LEU A 12 -1.16 3.14 14.10
C LEU A 12 -1.55 1.66 13.93
N LEU A 13 -0.57 0.75 13.81
CA LEU A 13 -0.84 -0.68 13.65
C LEU A 13 -1.49 -1.30 14.89
N GLU A 14 -1.09 -0.86 16.09
CA GLU A 14 -1.72 -1.30 17.34
C GLU A 14 -3.16 -0.80 17.46
N GLU A 15 -3.41 0.46 17.12
CA GLU A 15 -4.76 1.06 17.15
C GLU A 15 -5.68 0.36 16.14
N ALA A 16 -5.21 0.16 14.90
CA ALA A 16 -5.96 -0.56 13.88
C ALA A 16 -6.28 -2.01 14.31
N GLY A 17 -5.34 -2.70 14.97
CA GLY A 17 -5.52 -4.07 15.45
C GLY A 17 -6.41 -4.19 16.69
N ARG A 18 -6.53 -3.14 17.50
CA ARG A 18 -7.40 -3.09 18.70
C ARG A 18 -8.77 -2.47 18.43
N SER A 19 -8.97 -1.90 17.25
CA SER A 19 -10.22 -1.22 16.91
C SER A 19 -11.41 -2.18 17.04
N PRO A 20 -12.48 -1.79 17.75
CA PRO A 20 -13.70 -2.60 17.85
C PRO A 20 -14.40 -2.74 16.50
N GLN A 21 -14.21 -1.75 15.60
CA GLN A 21 -14.64 -1.82 14.21
C GLN A 21 -13.50 -2.33 13.33
N PRO A 22 -13.75 -3.30 12.42
CA PRO A 22 -12.74 -3.78 11.49
C PRO A 22 -12.12 -2.65 10.65
N VAL A 23 -10.80 -2.47 10.73
CA VAL A 23 -10.05 -1.51 9.92
C VAL A 23 -9.43 -2.20 8.71
N ILE A 24 -9.52 -1.55 7.54
CA ILE A 24 -8.78 -1.90 6.33
C ILE A 24 -7.71 -0.85 6.12
N LEU A 25 -6.44 -1.25 6.15
CA LEU A 25 -5.31 -0.38 5.85
C LEU A 25 -5.06 -0.40 4.34
N PHE A 26 -5.19 0.76 3.69
CA PHE A 26 -4.75 0.94 2.31
C PHE A 26 -3.35 1.55 2.29
N VAL A 27 -2.44 0.95 1.52
CA VAL A 27 -1.10 1.46 1.30
C VAL A 27 -0.90 1.65 -0.19
N ASP A 28 -0.87 2.90 -0.62
CA ASP A 28 -0.38 3.21 -1.96
C ASP A 28 1.13 2.98 -2.00
N GLU A 29 1.61 2.45 -3.12
CA GLU A 29 3.01 2.06 -3.30
C GLU A 29 3.57 1.19 -2.14
N VAL A 30 2.90 0.06 -1.84
CA VAL A 30 3.25 -0.80 -0.69
C VAL A 30 4.70 -1.32 -0.72
N HIS A 31 5.32 -1.36 -1.89
CA HIS A 31 6.73 -1.69 -2.04
C HIS A 31 7.66 -0.69 -1.33
N THR A 32 7.24 0.55 -1.09
CA THR A 32 8.03 1.55 -0.33
C THR A 32 8.19 1.16 1.14
N LEU A 33 7.19 0.47 1.71
CA LEU A 33 7.26 -0.06 3.08
C LEU A 33 8.08 -1.35 3.18
N VAL A 34 8.29 -2.04 2.06
CA VAL A 34 8.96 -3.36 1.99
C VAL A 34 10.40 -3.25 1.47
N GLY A 35 10.62 -2.44 0.45
CA GLY A 35 11.83 -2.34 -0.37
C GLY A 35 12.84 -1.29 0.08
N ALA A 36 12.51 -0.51 1.10
CA ALA A 36 13.33 0.56 1.66
C ALA A 36 14.62 0.14 2.39
N GLY A 37 15.13 -1.06 2.13
CA GLY A 37 16.42 -1.51 2.62
C GLY A 37 17.63 -0.87 1.92
N GLY A 38 17.42 -0.08 0.85
CA GLY A 38 18.48 0.58 0.09
C GLY A 38 18.36 2.10 0.16
N ALA A 39 19.19 2.72 1.01
CA ALA A 39 19.32 4.15 1.28
C ALA A 39 18.07 4.86 1.83
N SER A 40 18.24 5.51 2.99
CA SER A 40 17.26 6.37 3.70
C SER A 40 16.00 5.71 4.31
N GLY A 41 16.20 5.00 5.42
CA GLY A 41 15.34 5.17 6.60
C GLY A 41 14.04 4.36 6.73
N THR A 42 13.50 3.78 5.66
CA THR A 42 12.18 3.09 5.67
C THR A 42 12.24 1.55 5.78
N GLY A 43 13.45 0.96 5.76
CA GLY A 43 13.66 -0.50 5.76
C GLY A 43 13.17 -1.28 6.99
N ASP A 44 12.67 -0.61 8.04
CA ASP A 44 12.15 -1.27 9.26
C ASP A 44 10.61 -1.39 9.29
N ALA A 45 9.89 -0.71 8.38
CA ALA A 45 8.43 -0.81 8.30
C ALA A 45 7.95 -2.23 7.96
N ALA A 46 8.66 -2.93 7.07
CA ALA A 46 8.38 -4.32 6.71
C ALA A 46 8.40 -5.25 7.93
N ASN A 47 9.36 -5.04 8.85
CA ASN A 47 9.50 -5.85 10.06
C ASN A 47 8.35 -5.62 11.04
N LEU A 48 7.80 -4.40 11.07
CA LEU A 48 6.62 -4.07 11.88
C LEU A 48 5.33 -4.67 11.28
N LEU A 49 5.21 -4.69 9.95
CA LEU A 49 4.03 -5.21 9.25
C LEU A 49 3.95 -6.74 9.25
N LYS A 50 5.07 -7.44 9.06
CA LYS A 50 5.11 -8.91 8.93
C LYS A 50 4.39 -9.65 10.08
N PRO A 51 4.62 -9.32 11.37
CA PRO A 51 3.90 -9.98 12.47
C PRO A 51 2.41 -9.69 12.49
N ALA A 52 2.00 -8.46 12.16
CA ALA A 52 0.59 -8.07 12.13
C ALA A 52 -0.18 -8.78 11.01
N LEU A 53 0.43 -8.87 9.82
CA LEU A 53 -0.08 -9.65 8.68
C LEU A 53 -0.12 -11.15 9.01
N ALA A 54 0.91 -11.67 9.69
CA ALA A 54 1.00 -13.09 10.02
C ALA A 54 -0.09 -13.54 11.02
N ARG A 55 -0.43 -12.67 11.98
CA ARG A 55 -1.49 -12.93 12.96
C ARG A 55 -2.90 -12.67 12.40
N GLY A 56 -3.03 -12.07 11.22
CA GLY A 56 -4.33 -11.70 10.64
C GLY A 56 -5.04 -10.57 11.40
N THR A 57 -4.33 -9.87 12.29
CA THR A 57 -4.86 -8.74 13.07
C THR A 57 -4.97 -7.46 12.25
N LEU A 58 -4.33 -7.42 11.07
CA LEU A 58 -4.34 -6.31 10.14
C LEU A 58 -4.86 -6.80 8.79
N ARG A 59 -5.92 -6.16 8.29
CA ARG A 59 -6.40 -6.33 6.91
C ARG A 59 -5.79 -5.23 6.07
N THR A 60 -5.05 -5.59 5.02
CA THR A 60 -4.30 -4.63 4.21
C THR A 60 -4.57 -4.83 2.73
N ILE A 61 -4.75 -3.71 2.03
CA ILE A 61 -4.72 -3.64 0.57
C ILE A 61 -3.49 -2.80 0.20
N GLY A 62 -2.60 -3.37 -0.60
CA GLY A 62 -1.42 -2.68 -1.11
C GLY A 62 -1.49 -2.52 -2.62
N ALA A 63 -1.24 -1.30 -3.10
CA ALA A 63 -1.08 -1.02 -4.52
C ALA A 63 0.42 -0.99 -4.88
N THR A 64 0.78 -1.56 -6.03
CA THR A 64 2.15 -1.51 -6.55
C THR A 64 2.18 -1.79 -8.03
N THR A 65 3.22 -1.32 -8.72
CA THR A 65 3.51 -1.76 -10.08
C THR A 65 4.03 -3.20 -10.08
N TRP A 66 3.92 -3.86 -11.23
CA TRP A 66 4.42 -5.23 -11.41
C TRP A 66 5.93 -5.34 -11.19
N SER A 67 6.68 -4.35 -11.69
CA SER A 67 8.14 -4.28 -11.56
C SER A 67 8.57 -4.23 -10.09
N GLU A 68 7.89 -3.41 -9.27
CA GLU A 68 8.22 -3.29 -7.86
C GLU A 68 7.74 -4.50 -7.03
N TYR A 69 6.61 -5.11 -7.41
CA TYR A 69 6.19 -6.39 -6.84
C TYR A 69 7.27 -7.46 -7.03
N LYS A 70 7.75 -7.65 -8.27
CA LYS A 70 8.80 -8.62 -8.61
C LYS A 70 10.11 -8.33 -7.89
N ARG A 71 10.46 -7.04 -7.73
CA ARG A 71 11.72 -6.64 -7.11
C ARG A 71 11.71 -6.82 -5.58
N HIS A 72 10.62 -6.45 -4.91
CA HIS A 72 10.59 -6.29 -3.46
C HIS A 72 9.68 -7.28 -2.72
N ILE A 73 8.50 -7.61 -3.27
CA ILE A 73 7.49 -8.40 -2.55
C ILE A 73 7.63 -9.89 -2.86
N GLU A 74 7.77 -10.25 -4.14
CA GLU A 74 7.87 -11.65 -4.56
C GLU A 74 9.08 -12.37 -3.95
N LYS A 75 10.16 -11.62 -3.71
CA LYS A 75 11.40 -12.14 -3.10
C LYS A 75 11.27 -12.43 -1.60
N ASP A 76 10.21 -11.96 -0.93
CA ASP A 76 10.00 -12.17 0.50
C ASP A 76 8.94 -13.27 0.76
N PRO A 77 9.35 -14.47 1.21
CA PRO A 77 8.42 -15.58 1.46
C PRO A 77 7.37 -15.29 2.54
N ALA A 78 7.63 -14.36 3.47
CA ALA A 78 6.66 -14.01 4.51
C ALA A 78 5.52 -13.18 3.91
N LEU A 79 5.81 -12.30 2.95
CA LEU A 79 4.81 -11.46 2.30
C LEU A 79 4.02 -12.22 1.26
N THR A 80 4.66 -13.04 0.42
CA THR A 80 3.98 -13.85 -0.60
C THR A 80 2.99 -14.87 -0.02
N ARG A 81 3.19 -15.30 1.22
CA ARG A 81 2.24 -16.18 1.95
C ARG A 81 1.04 -15.44 2.55
N ARG A 82 1.09 -14.10 2.63
CA ARG A 82 0.07 -13.28 3.31
C ARG A 82 -0.69 -12.38 2.35
N PHE A 83 -0.09 -12.03 1.23
CA PHE A 83 -0.76 -11.32 0.15
C PHE A 83 -1.25 -12.28 -0.92
N GLN A 84 -2.49 -12.07 -1.34
CA GLN A 84 -2.99 -12.60 -2.60
C GLN A 84 -2.74 -11.54 -3.68
N VAL A 85 -2.05 -11.92 -4.76
CA VAL A 85 -1.79 -11.02 -5.88
C VAL A 85 -3.03 -10.96 -6.76
N LEU A 86 -3.54 -9.75 -6.97
CA LEU A 86 -4.56 -9.47 -7.98
C LEU A 86 -3.88 -8.64 -9.07
N GLN A 87 -3.75 -9.21 -10.27
CA GLN A 87 -3.22 -8.47 -11.41
C GLN A 87 -4.31 -7.56 -11.96
N ILE A 88 -4.01 -6.26 -12.00
CA ILE A 88 -4.86 -5.25 -12.61
C ILE A 88 -4.20 -4.89 -13.94
N ALA A 89 -4.85 -5.25 -15.03
CA ALA A 89 -4.42 -4.87 -16.37
C ALA A 89 -4.76 -3.41 -16.65
N GLU A 90 -4.07 -2.82 -17.61
CA GLU A 90 -4.47 -1.52 -18.16
C GLU A 90 -5.91 -1.61 -18.71
N PRO A 91 -6.71 -0.54 -18.56
CA PRO A 91 -8.05 -0.52 -19.13
C PRO A 91 -7.97 -0.54 -20.65
N GLU A 92 -8.92 -1.26 -21.27
CA GLU A 92 -9.16 -1.17 -22.70
C GLU A 92 -9.62 0.24 -23.10
N GLU A 93 -9.56 0.57 -24.39
CA GLU A 93 -9.81 1.92 -24.90
C GLU A 93 -11.14 2.52 -24.44
N ILE A 94 -12.23 1.75 -24.50
CA ILE A 94 -13.57 2.22 -24.13
C ILE A 94 -13.64 2.59 -22.63
N PRO A 95 -13.33 1.68 -21.68
CA PRO A 95 -13.25 2.03 -20.26
C PRO A 95 -12.27 3.18 -19.98
N ALA A 96 -11.11 3.22 -20.64
CA ALA A 96 -10.13 4.28 -20.45
C ALA A 96 -10.70 5.65 -20.84
N MET A 97 -11.41 5.73 -21.96
CA MET A 97 -12.09 6.94 -22.41
C MET A 97 -13.20 7.36 -21.44
N GLU A 98 -13.97 6.42 -20.87
CA GLU A 98 -14.98 6.71 -19.85
C GLU A 98 -14.34 7.26 -18.56
N MET A 99 -13.23 6.68 -18.12
CA MET A 99 -12.48 7.16 -16.96
C MET A 99 -12.02 8.61 -17.16
N VAL A 100 -11.45 8.94 -18.33
CA VAL A 100 -11.01 10.31 -18.64
C VAL A 100 -12.20 11.27 -18.73
N ARG A 101 -13.31 10.87 -19.37
CA ARG A 101 -14.52 11.68 -19.44
C ARG A 101 -15.09 11.98 -18.06
N GLY A 102 -15.04 11.02 -17.13
CA GLY A 102 -15.45 11.22 -15.74
C GLY A 102 -14.63 12.26 -14.97
N LEU A 103 -13.43 12.60 -15.46
CA LEU A 103 -12.59 13.63 -14.85
C LEU A 103 -12.85 15.05 -15.40
N VAL A 104 -13.59 15.19 -16.50
CA VAL A 104 -13.79 16.48 -17.22
C VAL A 104 -14.32 17.55 -16.27
N ASP A 105 -15.44 17.29 -15.58
CA ASP A 105 -16.05 18.24 -14.66
C ASP A 105 -15.06 18.68 -13.54
N THR A 106 -14.23 17.76 -13.07
CA THR A 106 -13.23 18.08 -12.02
C THR A 106 -12.13 18.99 -12.58
N LEU A 107 -11.65 18.68 -13.78
CA LEU A 107 -10.54 19.43 -14.41
C LEU A 107 -11.00 20.82 -14.86
N GLU A 108 -12.18 20.96 -15.43
CA GLU A 108 -12.74 22.25 -15.88
C GLU A 108 -12.97 23.21 -14.70
N ASN A 109 -13.54 22.71 -13.60
CA ASN A 109 -13.81 23.53 -12.42
C ASN A 109 -12.54 23.90 -11.64
N THR A 110 -11.48 23.10 -11.72
CA THR A 110 -10.20 23.40 -11.08
C THR A 110 -9.42 24.51 -11.80
N ILE A 111 -9.65 24.70 -13.11
CA ILE A 111 -8.95 25.72 -13.92
C ILE A 111 -9.60 27.10 -13.79
N THR A 112 -10.78 27.21 -13.17
CA THR A 112 -11.56 28.46 -13.11
C THR A 112 -11.32 29.30 -11.83
N TYR A 113 -10.20 29.09 -11.13
CA TYR A 113 -9.79 29.90 -9.95
C TYR A 113 -8.39 30.50 -10.11
#